data_AF-A0A239HI55-F1
#
_entry.id   AF-A0A239HI55-F1
#
_cell.length_a   1.000
_cell.length_b   1.000
_cell.length_c   1.000
_cell.angle_alpha   90.00
_cell.angle_beta   90.00
_cell.angle_gamma   90.00
#
_symmetry.space_group_name_H-M   'P 1'
#
loop_
_entity.id
_entity.type
_entity.pdbx_description
1 polymer ?
#
loop_
_entity_poly.entity_id
_entity_poly.type
_entity_poly.pdbx_seq_one_letter_code
_entity_poly.pdbx_strand_id
1 'polypeptide(L)'
;MSEDKGPTVQPAGVDQQSGEQPVGATCAYPGCTNEPRRVGPDHRGAKPKYCDQRDDQGRPAHTALSAFRERQRLDRARAAGGGAEAVEPGDLDRPVTMAAARAAQIRRDVVADMERFAARMEGMLSALRAAGDPEAAEAQIEAVQAEAAEQISAARAELAREAQRRQAAETEAAEARAAAVEADERLAAAQQAADERVAAARSEVERITADTSEQVAAAHSETEQARAAAQAAQDQAAEQIAAARAEAEERVTAIRAEAATEAAQVRDEAAAEVAAARQAAEQAQADAEAAIVRAREEAAQQIAAADQARADAERTAAAQVEQARSEVEQARAEAEQTRSEAERRVTAAEQRAAQAHTAAEELRAELDRARTDADRDRSTARADLAAAREEIARVREEAAQQVADVRAGADRERDLAAERLADQQARAERAERLADQAAERAEKAEARADRLADQLTATGEPGEAEEPTPAKGTRGRRNKES
;
A
#
# COMPACT_ATOMS: atom_id res chain seq x y z
N MET A 1 -29.66 43.33 50.71
CA MET A 1 -29.25 44.25 51.79
C MET A 1 -29.30 45.65 51.20
N SER A 2 -30.31 46.42 51.60
CA SER A 2 -30.51 47.81 51.17
C SER A 2 -30.97 48.59 52.39
N GLU A 3 -30.07 49.36 52.98
CA GLU A 3 -30.34 50.33 54.04
C GLU A 3 -29.83 51.66 53.47
N ASP A 4 -30.70 52.47 52.88
CA ASP A 4 -31.68 53.36 53.51
C ASP A 4 -31.06 54.73 53.86
N LYS A 5 -31.79 55.80 53.54
CA LYS A 5 -31.35 57.20 53.61
C LYS A 5 -32.36 58.00 54.41
N GLY A 6 -32.17 58.04 55.73
CA GLY A 6 -32.88 58.99 56.59
C GLY A 6 -32.53 60.45 56.23
N PRO A 7 -33.51 61.32 55.94
CA PRO A 7 -33.27 62.74 55.67
C PRO A 7 -33.13 63.54 56.98
N THR A 8 -32.17 64.47 57.01
CA THR A 8 -31.88 65.32 58.18
C THR A 8 -32.96 66.38 58.40
N VAL A 9 -33.59 66.39 59.57
CA VAL A 9 -34.54 67.44 60.00
C VAL A 9 -33.85 68.42 60.96
N GLN A 10 -33.99 69.72 60.71
CA GLN A 10 -33.55 70.78 61.62
C GLN A 10 -34.67 71.14 62.61
N PRO A 11 -34.39 71.26 63.91
CA PRO A 11 -35.22 72.05 64.82
C PRO A 11 -34.77 73.52 64.80
N ALA A 12 -35.71 74.44 64.65
CA ALA A 12 -35.45 75.89 64.78
C ALA A 12 -35.21 76.29 66.24
N GLY A 13 -34.56 77.43 66.45
CA GLY A 13 -34.19 77.92 67.78
C GLY A 13 -35.38 78.40 68.64
N VAL A 14 -35.13 78.48 69.95
CA VAL A 14 -36.05 79.07 70.94
C VAL A 14 -35.29 80.15 71.71
N ASP A 15 -35.68 81.40 71.55
CA ASP A 15 -35.03 82.54 72.21
C ASP A 15 -35.20 82.53 73.73
N GLN A 16 -34.08 82.61 74.46
CA GLN A 16 -34.08 82.82 75.91
C GLN A 16 -33.92 84.31 76.23
N GLN A 17 -35.03 85.05 76.23
CA GLN A 17 -35.04 86.42 76.75
C GLN A 17 -34.99 86.42 78.28
N SER A 18 -33.90 86.93 78.84
CA SER A 18 -33.68 87.04 80.29
C SER A 18 -34.43 88.25 80.88
N GLY A 19 -35.49 87.99 81.66
CA GLY A 19 -36.27 89.05 82.32
C GLY A 19 -35.63 89.54 83.63
N GLU A 20 -35.62 90.87 83.84
CA GLU A 20 -35.04 91.53 85.01
C GLU A 20 -35.74 91.21 86.34
N GLN A 21 -34.98 91.27 87.44
CA GLN A 21 -35.50 91.22 88.81
C GLN A 21 -35.70 92.64 89.39
N PRO A 22 -36.93 93.09 89.66
CA PRO A 22 -37.17 94.30 90.43
C PRO A 22 -37.10 94.05 91.95
N VAL A 23 -36.65 95.07 92.67
CA VAL A 23 -36.49 95.11 94.13
C VAL A 23 -37.74 94.68 94.93
N GLY A 24 -37.51 94.05 96.08
CA GLY A 24 -38.55 93.43 96.90
C GLY A 24 -39.54 94.42 97.51
N ALA A 25 -40.83 94.21 97.24
CA ALA A 25 -41.92 94.85 97.99
C ALA A 25 -42.02 94.26 99.41
N THR A 26 -42.47 95.05 100.38
CA THR A 26 -42.73 94.62 101.76
C THR A 26 -44.23 94.35 102.02
N CYS A 27 -44.53 93.63 103.10
CA CYS A 27 -45.89 93.24 103.50
C CYS A 27 -46.79 94.46 103.82
N ALA A 28 -47.97 94.54 103.20
CA ALA A 28 -48.92 95.65 103.33
C ALA A 28 -49.70 95.71 104.67
N TYR A 29 -49.14 95.12 105.74
CA TYR A 29 -49.68 95.18 107.10
C TYR A 29 -49.00 96.32 107.89
N PRO A 30 -49.75 97.17 108.63
CA PRO A 30 -49.17 98.30 109.36
C PRO A 30 -48.03 97.87 110.30
N GLY A 31 -46.83 98.42 110.09
CA GLY A 31 -45.64 98.14 110.91
C GLY A 31 -44.89 96.83 110.57
N CYS A 32 -45.29 96.07 109.55
CA CYS A 32 -44.56 94.87 109.12
C CYS A 32 -43.54 95.17 108.02
N THR A 33 -42.31 94.66 108.16
CA THR A 33 -41.21 94.81 107.19
C THR A 33 -40.90 93.53 106.40
N ASN A 34 -41.56 92.41 106.69
CA ASN A 34 -41.31 91.11 106.06
C ASN A 34 -41.72 91.08 104.57
N GLU A 35 -41.05 90.25 103.75
CA GLU A 35 -41.46 90.01 102.35
C GLU A 35 -42.88 89.39 102.27
N PRO A 36 -43.71 89.78 101.30
CA PRO A 36 -44.95 89.08 100.96
C PRO A 36 -44.74 87.62 100.57
N ARG A 37 -45.78 86.80 100.71
CA ARG A 37 -45.79 85.37 100.37
C ARG A 37 -45.30 85.12 98.94
N ARG A 38 -44.18 84.41 98.81
CA ARG A 38 -43.70 83.87 97.54
C ARG A 38 -44.65 82.77 97.05
N VAL A 39 -45.03 82.82 95.78
CA VAL A 39 -45.90 81.84 95.10
C VAL A 39 -45.12 81.12 94.01
N GLY A 40 -45.48 79.86 93.73
CA GLY A 40 -44.84 79.03 92.71
C GLY A 40 -45.15 79.49 91.28
N PRO A 41 -44.39 79.01 90.27
CA PRO A 41 -44.47 79.49 88.88
C PRO A 41 -45.85 79.32 88.23
N ASP A 42 -46.62 78.29 88.60
CA ASP A 42 -47.97 78.05 88.07
C ASP A 42 -49.06 79.00 88.61
N HIS A 43 -48.73 79.96 89.48
CA HIS A 43 -49.68 80.92 90.03
C HIS A 43 -50.11 81.96 88.97
N ARG A 44 -51.11 81.61 88.16
CA ARG A 44 -51.83 82.55 87.29
C ARG A 44 -52.76 83.45 88.11
N GLY A 45 -52.24 84.59 88.58
CA GLY A 45 -52.99 85.60 89.33
C GLY A 45 -52.10 86.72 89.88
N ALA A 46 -52.71 87.77 90.45
CA ALA A 46 -51.98 88.89 91.05
C ALA A 46 -51.14 88.46 92.27
N LYS A 47 -49.90 88.98 92.39
CA LYS A 47 -48.96 88.61 93.47
C LYS A 47 -49.55 88.94 94.87
N PRO A 48 -49.37 88.08 95.89
CA PRO A 48 -49.86 88.34 97.26
C PRO A 48 -49.29 89.62 97.87
N LYS A 49 -50.10 90.31 98.69
CA LYS A 49 -49.73 91.58 99.35
C LYS A 49 -49.31 91.44 100.82
N TYR A 50 -49.37 90.24 101.39
CA TYR A 50 -49.10 89.96 102.81
C TYR A 50 -48.14 88.77 102.95
N CYS A 51 -47.44 88.68 104.09
CA CYS A 51 -46.50 87.61 104.40
C CYS A 51 -47.15 86.44 105.15
N ASP A 52 -46.49 85.27 105.16
CA ASP A 52 -46.97 84.03 105.80
C ASP A 52 -46.79 84.00 107.33
N GLN A 53 -46.65 85.16 107.97
CA GLN A 53 -46.52 85.27 109.43
C GLN A 53 -47.80 84.80 110.12
N ARG A 54 -47.65 83.89 111.10
CA ARG A 54 -48.77 83.30 111.84
C ARG A 54 -48.93 83.91 113.23
N ASP A 55 -50.15 83.85 113.75
CA ASP A 55 -50.47 84.18 115.14
C ASP A 55 -50.15 83.00 116.08
N ASP A 56 -50.22 83.26 117.38
CA ASP A 56 -49.99 82.32 118.48
C ASP A 56 -50.91 81.07 118.43
N GLN A 57 -51.95 81.12 117.59
CA GLN A 57 -52.96 80.08 117.38
C GLN A 57 -52.81 79.42 115.98
N GLY A 58 -51.68 79.66 115.30
CA GLY A 58 -51.29 79.02 114.05
C GLY A 58 -51.96 79.55 112.78
N ARG A 59 -52.78 80.61 112.85
CA ARG A 59 -53.51 81.19 111.72
C ARG A 59 -52.70 82.32 111.06
N PRO A 60 -52.94 82.69 109.79
CA PRO A 60 -52.27 83.83 109.17
C PRO A 60 -52.61 85.15 109.91
N ALA A 61 -51.61 85.79 110.51
CA ALA A 61 -51.76 87.03 111.26
C ALA A 61 -51.96 88.23 110.33
N HIS A 62 -51.21 88.28 109.23
CA HIS A 62 -51.24 89.40 108.29
C HIS A 62 -52.19 89.11 107.12
N THR A 63 -53.38 89.69 107.18
CA THR A 63 -54.43 89.58 106.16
C THR A 63 -55.05 90.94 105.89
N ALA A 64 -55.86 91.08 104.83
CA ALA A 64 -56.58 92.31 104.55
C ALA A 64 -57.52 92.73 105.70
N LEU A 65 -58.15 91.77 106.37
CA LEU A 65 -59.10 92.02 107.45
C LEU A 65 -58.40 92.46 108.75
N SER A 66 -57.29 91.83 109.13
CA SER A 66 -56.50 92.26 110.29
C SER A 66 -55.82 93.60 110.03
N ALA A 67 -55.26 93.83 108.83
CA ALA A 67 -54.68 95.13 108.45
C ALA A 67 -55.71 96.28 108.44
N PHE A 68 -56.97 96.01 108.07
CA PHE A 68 -58.05 97.00 108.17
C PHE A 68 -58.44 97.29 109.62
N ARG A 69 -58.62 96.25 110.45
CA ARG A 69 -58.94 96.41 111.88
C ARG A 69 -57.86 97.18 112.62
N GLU A 70 -56.59 96.93 112.34
CA GLU A 70 -55.48 97.63 112.98
C GLU A 70 -55.38 99.10 112.56
N ARG A 71 -55.60 99.42 111.27
CA ARG A 71 -55.76 100.83 110.84
C ARG A 71 -56.91 101.51 111.59
N GLN A 72 -58.09 100.88 111.65
CA GLN A 72 -59.25 101.44 112.37
C GLN A 72 -59.05 101.53 113.90
N ARG A 73 -58.09 100.79 114.48
CA ARG A 73 -57.65 100.93 115.88
C ARG A 73 -56.77 102.19 116.04
N LEU A 74 -55.80 102.38 115.15
CA LEU A 74 -54.91 103.54 115.14
C LEU A 74 -55.67 104.85 114.84
N ASP A 75 -56.64 104.82 113.93
CA ASP A 75 -57.46 105.99 113.59
C ASP A 75 -58.42 106.35 114.73
N ARG A 76 -58.99 105.37 115.45
CA ARG A 76 -59.74 105.63 116.69
C ARG A 76 -58.86 106.16 117.83
N ALA A 77 -57.60 105.71 117.92
CA ALA A 77 -56.64 106.26 118.87
C ALA A 77 -56.25 107.72 118.56
N ARG A 78 -56.32 108.15 117.28
CA ARG A 78 -56.17 109.55 116.86
C ARG A 78 -57.43 110.38 117.10
N ALA A 79 -58.61 109.83 116.83
CA ALA A 79 -59.88 110.55 116.95
C ALA A 79 -60.35 110.81 118.40
N ALA A 80 -59.76 110.13 119.39
CA ALA A 80 -60.13 110.25 120.81
C ALA A 80 -59.53 111.48 121.54
N GLY A 81 -58.90 112.43 120.82
CA GLY A 81 -58.21 113.59 121.40
C GLY A 81 -58.63 114.92 120.78
N GLY A 82 -59.71 115.53 121.29
CA GLY A 82 -60.16 116.87 120.92
C GLY A 82 -61.69 117.01 120.94
N GLY A 83 -62.24 117.58 122.02
CA GLY A 83 -63.67 117.81 122.19
C GLY A 83 -64.10 119.26 121.90
N ALA A 84 -65.41 119.47 121.79
CA ALA A 84 -66.05 120.78 121.76
C ALA A 84 -67.32 120.72 122.64
N GLU A 85 -67.63 121.83 123.33
CA GLU A 85 -68.57 121.87 124.46
C GLU A 85 -69.64 122.97 124.26
N ALA A 86 -70.78 122.85 124.94
CA ALA A 86 -72.00 123.62 124.63
C ALA A 86 -72.43 124.59 125.76
N VAL A 87 -73.40 125.47 125.43
CA VAL A 87 -73.82 126.63 126.23
C VAL A 87 -74.89 126.29 127.27
N GLU A 88 -74.83 126.92 128.45
CA GLU A 88 -75.91 127.02 129.44
C GLU A 88 -75.99 128.45 130.03
N PRO A 89 -77.18 129.10 130.16
CA PRO A 89 -77.30 130.43 130.73
C PRO A 89 -78.41 130.62 131.80
N GLY A 90 -78.05 131.02 133.02
CA GLY A 90 -78.98 131.69 133.94
C GLY A 90 -78.59 131.73 135.42
N ASP A 91 -78.46 132.94 135.99
CA ASP A 91 -79.46 133.47 136.93
C ASP A 91 -79.33 135.02 137.03
N LEU A 92 -80.23 135.68 137.77
CA LEU A 92 -80.41 137.15 137.79
C LEU A 92 -80.35 137.75 139.20
N ASP A 93 -79.64 138.86 139.40
CA ASP A 93 -80.06 139.89 140.37
C ASP A 93 -79.50 141.31 140.10
N ARG A 94 -80.33 142.34 140.31
CA ARG A 94 -80.06 143.81 140.36
C ARG A 94 -79.48 144.53 139.11
N PRO A 95 -79.62 145.89 139.00
CA PRO A 95 -80.84 146.66 139.19
C PRO A 95 -81.09 147.76 138.09
N VAL A 96 -82.29 147.74 137.48
CA VAL A 96 -83.09 148.87 136.94
C VAL A 96 -82.49 149.90 135.93
N THR A 97 -81.24 149.84 135.49
CA THR A 97 -80.75 150.74 134.39
C THR A 97 -81.01 150.18 132.97
N MET A 98 -81.20 148.87 132.84
CA MET A 98 -81.28 148.17 131.54
C MET A 98 -82.57 148.43 130.73
N ALA A 99 -83.63 148.97 131.33
CA ALA A 99 -84.91 149.18 130.64
C ALA A 99 -84.80 150.15 129.45
N ALA A 100 -84.07 151.27 129.62
CA ALA A 100 -83.83 152.24 128.55
C ALA A 100 -82.94 151.66 127.43
N ALA A 101 -81.91 150.89 127.80
CA ALA A 101 -81.05 150.19 126.85
C ALA A 101 -81.84 149.16 126.02
N ARG A 102 -82.75 148.40 126.65
CA ARG A 102 -83.61 147.42 125.97
C ARG A 102 -84.60 148.08 125.01
N ALA A 103 -85.17 149.23 125.35
CA ALA A 103 -86.02 149.99 124.43
C ALA A 103 -85.24 150.52 123.21
N ALA A 104 -84.00 150.98 123.41
CA ALA A 104 -83.11 151.39 122.31
C ALA A 104 -82.64 150.20 121.46
N GLN A 105 -82.50 149.01 122.06
CA GLN A 105 -82.23 147.75 121.36
C GLN A 105 -83.41 147.39 120.44
N ILE A 106 -84.62 147.23 120.99
CA ILE A 106 -85.84 146.85 120.26
C ILE A 106 -86.08 147.78 119.06
N ARG A 107 -85.87 149.10 119.21
CA ARG A 107 -86.03 150.05 118.09
C ARG A 107 -85.01 149.82 116.96
N ARG A 108 -83.77 149.42 117.27
CA ARG A 108 -82.77 149.06 116.24
C ARG A 108 -83.10 147.72 115.60
N ASP A 109 -83.55 146.75 116.40
CA ASP A 109 -83.94 145.43 115.92
C ASP A 109 -85.12 145.55 114.93
N VAL A 110 -86.14 146.36 115.27
CA VAL A 110 -87.29 146.68 114.39
C VAL A 110 -86.87 147.39 113.10
N VAL A 111 -85.94 148.36 113.16
CA VAL A 111 -85.42 149.01 111.93
C VAL A 111 -84.71 147.98 111.05
N ALA A 112 -83.85 147.14 111.62
CA ALA A 112 -83.15 146.09 110.89
C ALA A 112 -84.11 145.00 110.34
N ASP A 113 -85.24 144.73 111.00
CA ASP A 113 -86.30 143.86 110.46
C ASP A 113 -87.09 144.54 109.34
N MET A 114 -87.32 145.85 109.40
CA MET A 114 -87.91 146.60 108.28
C MET A 114 -86.96 146.68 107.08
N GLU A 115 -85.65 146.81 107.30
CA GLU A 115 -84.61 146.71 106.25
C GLU A 115 -84.56 145.30 105.65
N ARG A 116 -84.56 144.24 106.47
CA ARG A 116 -84.67 142.84 106.01
C ARG A 116 -85.95 142.59 105.23
N PHE A 117 -87.08 143.15 105.67
CA PHE A 117 -88.36 143.03 104.97
C PHE A 117 -88.35 143.80 103.64
N ALA A 118 -87.78 145.01 103.60
CA ALA A 118 -87.60 145.79 102.38
C ALA A 118 -86.74 145.04 101.36
N ALA A 119 -85.56 144.53 101.77
CA ALA A 119 -84.69 143.71 100.91
C ALA A 119 -85.38 142.42 100.43
N ARG A 120 -86.23 141.79 101.27
CA ARG A 120 -87.01 140.61 100.88
C ARG A 120 -88.16 140.95 99.92
N MET A 121 -88.79 142.12 100.08
CA MET A 121 -89.80 142.64 99.16
C MET A 121 -89.18 143.07 97.82
N GLU A 122 -88.00 143.69 97.84
CA GLU A 122 -87.24 144.03 96.64
C GLU A 122 -86.75 142.76 95.92
N GLY A 123 -86.28 141.74 96.65
CA GLY A 123 -86.00 140.41 96.11
C GLY A 123 -87.24 139.72 95.51
N MET A 124 -88.41 139.82 96.16
CA MET A 124 -89.67 139.33 95.59
C MET A 124 -90.13 140.14 94.36
N LEU A 125 -89.93 141.46 94.33
CA LEU A 125 -90.23 142.30 93.17
C LEU A 125 -89.24 142.06 92.02
N SER A 126 -87.99 141.73 92.32
CA SER A 126 -86.99 141.29 91.35
C SER A 126 -87.38 139.92 90.76
N ALA A 127 -87.75 138.96 91.61
CA ALA A 127 -88.24 137.65 91.16
C ALA A 127 -89.56 137.74 90.37
N LEU A 128 -90.49 138.62 90.76
CA LEU A 128 -91.73 138.88 90.02
C LEU A 128 -91.50 139.62 88.71
N ARG A 129 -90.48 140.48 88.62
CA ARG A 129 -90.03 141.07 87.35
C ARG A 129 -89.44 139.98 86.45
N ALA A 130 -88.48 139.18 86.93
CA ALA A 130 -87.89 138.10 86.16
C ALA A 130 -88.88 137.00 85.75
N ALA A 131 -89.91 136.72 86.55
CA ALA A 131 -90.99 135.79 86.21
C ALA A 131 -92.10 136.42 85.33
N GLY A 132 -92.12 137.75 85.21
CA GLY A 132 -93.00 138.50 84.30
C GLY A 132 -92.25 139.09 83.09
N ASP A 133 -90.98 138.72 82.92
CA ASP A 133 -90.09 139.16 81.85
C ASP A 133 -90.18 138.13 80.71
N PRO A 134 -90.80 138.47 79.56
CA PRO A 134 -90.89 137.54 78.44
C PRO A 134 -89.53 137.27 77.80
N GLU A 135 -88.59 138.21 77.86
CA GLU A 135 -87.27 138.08 77.22
C GLU A 135 -86.41 137.07 78.00
N ALA A 136 -86.46 137.09 79.33
CA ALA A 136 -85.84 136.08 80.18
C ALA A 136 -86.49 134.68 80.02
N ALA A 137 -87.82 134.62 79.86
CA ALA A 137 -88.53 133.37 79.63
C ALA A 137 -88.23 132.77 78.24
N GLU A 138 -88.18 133.60 77.19
CA GLU A 138 -87.80 133.21 75.84
C GLU A 138 -86.34 132.71 75.79
N ALA A 139 -85.40 133.40 76.44
CA ALA A 139 -84.01 132.96 76.54
C ALA A 139 -83.86 131.62 77.30
N GLN A 140 -84.66 131.39 78.35
CA GLN A 140 -84.68 130.09 79.04
C GLN A 140 -85.27 128.97 78.16
N ILE A 141 -86.33 129.28 77.39
CA ILE A 141 -86.94 128.34 76.44
C ILE A 141 -85.97 128.02 75.30
N GLU A 142 -85.26 129.01 74.74
CA GLU A 142 -84.24 128.80 73.71
C GLU A 142 -83.07 127.95 74.26
N ALA A 143 -82.59 128.23 75.47
CA ALA A 143 -81.53 127.43 76.11
C ALA A 143 -81.96 125.96 76.31
N VAL A 144 -83.19 125.71 76.79
CA VAL A 144 -83.73 124.35 76.96
C VAL A 144 -83.98 123.67 75.61
N GLN A 145 -84.40 124.40 74.57
CA GLN A 145 -84.53 123.87 73.22
C GLN A 145 -83.17 123.54 72.59
N ALA A 146 -82.14 124.35 72.83
CA ALA A 146 -80.77 124.11 72.39
C ALA A 146 -80.16 122.89 73.09
N GLU A 147 -80.31 122.77 74.41
CA GLU A 147 -79.86 121.59 75.16
C GLU A 147 -80.62 120.34 74.70
N ALA A 148 -81.94 120.40 74.53
CA ALA A 148 -82.73 119.29 74.02
C ALA A 148 -82.32 118.91 72.58
N ALA A 149 -82.00 119.89 71.72
CA ALA A 149 -81.50 119.65 70.37
C ALA A 149 -80.10 119.00 70.39
N GLU A 150 -79.21 119.40 71.30
CA GLU A 150 -77.90 118.77 71.50
C GLU A 150 -78.05 117.33 72.02
N GLN A 151 -78.87 117.10 73.06
CA GLN A 151 -79.15 115.77 73.59
C GLN A 151 -79.77 114.84 72.51
N ILE A 152 -80.71 115.35 71.70
CA ILE A 152 -81.30 114.61 70.57
C ILE A 152 -80.25 114.34 69.49
N SER A 153 -79.35 115.29 69.21
CA SER A 153 -78.25 115.13 68.24
C SER A 153 -77.26 114.06 68.71
N ALA A 154 -76.84 114.11 69.98
CA ALA A 154 -75.95 113.14 70.60
C ALA A 154 -76.56 111.74 70.64
N ALA A 155 -77.84 111.62 71.01
CA ALA A 155 -78.57 110.35 71.02
C ALA A 155 -78.73 109.77 69.60
N ARG A 156 -79.01 110.62 68.59
CA ARG A 156 -79.01 110.20 67.17
C ARG A 156 -77.63 109.77 66.70
N ALA A 157 -76.57 110.45 67.14
CA ALA A 157 -75.19 110.11 66.78
C ALA A 157 -74.73 108.78 67.42
N GLU A 158 -75.10 108.48 68.67
CA GLU A 158 -74.85 107.16 69.26
C GLU A 158 -75.70 106.06 68.62
N LEU A 159 -76.97 106.33 68.30
CA LEU A 159 -77.81 105.36 67.59
C LEU A 159 -77.25 105.05 66.19
N ALA A 160 -76.72 106.05 65.49
CA ALA A 160 -76.03 105.87 64.21
C ALA A 160 -74.73 105.07 64.36
N ARG A 161 -73.91 105.35 65.40
CA ARG A 161 -72.72 104.56 65.72
C ARG A 161 -73.06 103.11 66.06
N GLU A 162 -74.13 102.87 66.82
CA GLU A 162 -74.59 101.53 67.17
C GLU A 162 -75.14 100.77 65.95
N ALA A 163 -75.92 101.43 65.09
CA ALA A 163 -76.37 100.85 63.83
C ALA A 163 -75.18 100.49 62.92
N GLN A 164 -74.17 101.36 62.82
CA GLN A 164 -72.94 101.08 62.06
C GLN A 164 -72.14 99.92 62.66
N ARG A 165 -72.01 99.83 64.00
CA ARG A 165 -71.35 98.70 64.68
C ARG A 165 -72.06 97.38 64.37
N ARG A 166 -73.40 97.37 64.41
CA ARG A 166 -74.21 96.17 64.09
C ARG A 166 -74.06 95.77 62.63
N GLN A 167 -74.20 96.72 61.71
CA GLN A 167 -74.02 96.46 60.28
C GLN A 167 -72.62 95.91 59.99
N ALA A 168 -71.56 96.47 60.60
CA ALA A 168 -70.20 95.96 60.45
C ALA A 168 -70.06 94.52 60.99
N ALA A 169 -70.57 94.23 62.19
CA ALA A 169 -70.54 92.89 62.77
C ALA A 169 -71.41 91.87 61.99
N GLU A 170 -72.53 92.30 61.41
CA GLU A 170 -73.38 91.49 60.54
C GLU A 170 -72.68 91.17 59.22
N THR A 171 -71.95 92.13 58.64
CA THR A 171 -71.08 91.94 57.46
C THR A 171 -69.92 91.00 57.78
N GLU A 172 -69.13 91.26 58.82
CA GLU A 172 -68.01 90.41 59.26
C GLU A 172 -68.49 88.98 59.54
N ALA A 173 -69.62 88.80 60.21
CA ALA A 173 -70.20 87.48 60.44
C ALA A 173 -70.74 86.81 59.17
N ALA A 174 -71.15 87.58 58.14
CA ALA A 174 -71.53 87.04 56.84
C ALA A 174 -70.30 86.60 56.02
N GLU A 175 -69.25 87.41 56.00
CA GLU A 175 -67.96 87.10 55.37
C GLU A 175 -67.31 85.88 56.04
N ALA A 176 -67.31 85.79 57.37
CA ALA A 176 -66.82 84.63 58.10
C ALA A 176 -67.62 83.35 57.80
N ARG A 177 -68.95 83.44 57.62
CA ARG A 177 -69.78 82.31 57.18
C ARG A 177 -69.48 81.89 55.73
N ALA A 178 -69.30 82.85 54.82
CA ALA A 178 -68.92 82.56 53.44
C ALA A 178 -67.55 81.89 53.35
N ALA A 179 -66.55 82.42 54.07
CA ALA A 179 -65.21 81.85 54.16
C ALA A 179 -65.18 80.44 54.78
N ALA A 180 -66.08 80.15 55.75
CA ALA A 180 -66.24 78.81 56.29
C ALA A 180 -66.82 77.83 55.25
N VAL A 181 -67.87 78.23 54.52
CA VAL A 181 -68.44 77.41 53.42
C VAL A 181 -67.41 77.16 52.32
N GLU A 182 -66.66 78.19 51.88
CA GLU A 182 -65.57 78.00 50.92
C GLU A 182 -64.47 77.07 51.45
N ALA A 183 -64.17 77.08 52.75
CA ALA A 183 -63.18 76.19 53.35
C ALA A 183 -63.69 74.73 53.37
N ASP A 184 -64.95 74.50 53.72
CA ASP A 184 -65.59 73.18 53.71
C ASP A 184 -65.72 72.64 52.28
N GLU A 185 -66.08 73.46 51.29
CA GLU A 185 -66.12 73.09 49.88
C GLU A 185 -64.72 72.70 49.35
N ARG A 186 -63.69 73.48 49.68
CA ARG A 186 -62.29 73.16 49.33
C ARG A 186 -61.81 71.87 50.01
N LEU A 187 -62.23 71.62 51.25
CA LEU A 187 -61.90 70.39 51.98
C LEU A 187 -62.60 69.17 51.35
N ALA A 188 -63.88 69.27 51.03
CA ALA A 188 -64.64 68.22 50.36
C ALA A 188 -64.05 67.90 48.98
N ALA A 189 -63.72 68.91 48.18
CA ALA A 189 -63.05 68.73 46.88
C ALA A 189 -61.65 68.10 47.03
N ALA A 190 -60.89 68.47 48.05
CA ALA A 190 -59.58 67.86 48.33
C ALA A 190 -59.70 66.40 48.82
N GLN A 191 -60.74 66.06 49.57
CA GLN A 191 -61.06 64.69 50.00
C GLN A 191 -61.47 63.83 48.79
N GLN A 192 -62.42 64.30 47.97
CA GLN A 192 -62.80 63.60 46.73
C GLN A 192 -61.59 63.36 45.82
N ALA A 193 -60.76 64.38 45.58
CA ALA A 193 -59.56 64.25 44.75
C ALA A 193 -58.48 63.34 45.37
N ALA A 194 -58.51 63.10 46.69
CA ALA A 194 -57.65 62.10 47.35
C ALA A 194 -58.22 60.68 47.18
N ASP A 195 -59.52 60.49 47.38
CA ASP A 195 -60.21 59.20 47.21
C ASP A 195 -60.15 58.72 45.76
N GLU A 196 -60.33 59.60 44.77
CA GLU A 196 -60.15 59.30 43.35
C GLU A 196 -58.72 58.82 43.03
N ARG A 197 -57.69 59.46 43.63
CA ARG A 197 -56.29 59.03 43.48
C ARG A 197 -56.02 57.68 44.14
N VAL A 198 -56.62 57.42 45.30
CA VAL A 198 -56.51 56.13 46.01
C VAL A 198 -57.21 55.02 45.22
N ALA A 199 -58.38 55.30 44.64
CA ALA A 199 -59.10 54.35 43.77
C ALA A 199 -58.30 54.04 42.49
N ALA A 200 -57.77 55.06 41.82
CA ALA A 200 -56.92 54.88 40.64
C ALA A 200 -55.64 54.10 40.97
N ALA A 201 -54.97 54.41 42.08
CA ALA A 201 -53.78 53.69 42.51
C ALA A 201 -54.06 52.21 42.88
N ARG A 202 -55.21 51.91 43.48
CA ARG A 202 -55.64 50.53 43.74
C ARG A 202 -55.89 49.76 42.45
N SER A 203 -56.65 50.34 41.52
CA SER A 203 -56.94 49.74 40.21
C SER A 203 -55.65 49.45 39.42
N GLU A 204 -54.67 50.36 39.45
CA GLU A 204 -53.37 50.17 38.80
C GLU A 204 -52.53 49.08 39.49
N VAL A 205 -52.55 48.99 40.83
CA VAL A 205 -51.88 47.90 41.57
C VAL A 205 -52.55 46.55 41.30
N GLU A 206 -53.89 46.50 41.23
CA GLU A 206 -54.65 45.30 40.89
C GLU A 206 -54.32 44.83 39.46
N ARG A 207 -54.29 45.76 38.48
CA ARG A 207 -53.85 45.48 37.10
C ARG A 207 -52.42 44.96 37.05
N ILE A 208 -51.46 45.66 37.65
CA ILE A 208 -50.05 45.23 37.67
C ILE A 208 -49.90 43.85 38.34
N THR A 209 -50.68 43.57 39.38
CA THR A 209 -50.68 42.26 40.05
C THR A 209 -51.24 41.15 39.14
N ALA A 210 -52.35 41.43 38.44
CA ALA A 210 -52.92 40.50 37.45
C ALA A 210 -51.93 40.22 36.32
N ASP A 211 -51.45 41.26 35.64
CA ASP A 211 -50.49 41.17 34.53
C ASP A 211 -49.21 40.41 34.93
N THR A 212 -48.70 40.67 36.14
CA THR A 212 -47.52 39.98 36.68
C THR A 212 -47.82 38.51 36.97
N SER A 213 -49.01 38.20 37.51
CA SER A 213 -49.41 36.82 37.79
C SER A 213 -49.59 35.99 36.50
N GLU A 214 -50.11 36.60 35.44
CA GLU A 214 -50.22 35.98 34.12
C GLU A 214 -48.84 35.73 33.49
N GLN A 215 -47.94 36.73 33.53
CA GLN A 215 -46.55 36.58 33.06
C GLN A 215 -45.78 35.50 33.83
N VAL A 216 -45.96 35.40 35.15
CA VAL A 216 -45.34 34.35 35.97
C VAL A 216 -45.93 32.97 35.64
N ALA A 217 -47.25 32.86 35.45
CA ALA A 217 -47.89 31.61 35.04
C ALA A 217 -47.44 31.16 33.64
N ALA A 218 -47.33 32.08 32.68
CA ALA A 218 -46.81 31.83 31.34
C ALA A 218 -45.35 31.36 31.38
N ALA A 219 -44.46 32.07 32.08
CA ALA A 219 -43.06 31.70 32.22
C ALA A 219 -42.85 30.33 32.92
N HIS A 220 -43.70 29.99 33.89
CA HIS A 220 -43.73 28.64 34.47
C HIS A 220 -44.17 27.58 33.45
N SER A 221 -45.23 27.83 32.68
CA SER A 221 -45.71 26.93 31.62
C SER A 221 -44.64 26.70 30.55
N GLU A 222 -43.99 27.75 30.07
CA GLU A 222 -42.86 27.68 29.12
C GLU A 222 -41.68 26.88 29.71
N THR A 223 -41.36 27.09 30.98
CA THR A 223 -40.30 26.35 31.68
C THR A 223 -40.60 24.85 31.77
N GLU A 224 -41.83 24.45 32.10
CA GLU A 224 -42.20 23.04 32.15
C GLU A 224 -42.30 22.40 30.76
N GLN A 225 -42.77 23.14 29.75
CA GLN A 225 -42.75 22.68 28.35
C GLN A 225 -41.31 22.48 27.85
N ALA A 226 -40.40 23.41 28.15
CA ALA A 226 -38.99 23.28 27.81
C ALA A 226 -38.31 22.08 28.52
N ARG A 227 -38.66 21.83 29.79
CA ARG A 227 -38.20 20.63 30.53
C ARG A 227 -38.73 19.34 29.92
N ALA A 228 -40.02 19.27 29.59
CA ALA A 228 -40.62 18.10 28.97
C ALA A 228 -40.01 17.82 27.58
N ALA A 229 -39.79 18.84 26.76
CA ALA A 229 -39.13 18.72 25.47
C ALA A 229 -37.65 18.29 25.61
N ALA A 230 -36.92 18.84 26.60
CA ALA A 230 -35.54 18.45 26.87
C ALA A 230 -35.41 17.01 27.40
N GLN A 231 -36.39 16.52 28.17
CA GLN A 231 -36.44 15.12 28.62
C GLN A 231 -36.75 14.19 27.43
N ALA A 232 -37.79 14.46 26.65
CA ALA A 232 -38.14 13.68 25.47
C ALA A 232 -36.98 13.60 24.45
N ALA A 233 -36.22 14.67 24.27
CA ALA A 233 -35.02 14.67 23.43
C ALA A 233 -33.86 13.82 24.00
N GLN A 234 -33.71 13.75 25.34
CA GLN A 234 -32.74 12.87 25.99
C GLN A 234 -33.16 11.39 25.88
N ASP A 235 -34.44 11.09 26.08
CA ASP A 235 -34.98 9.73 25.96
C ASP A 235 -34.84 9.22 24.52
N GLN A 236 -35.22 10.04 23.52
CA GLN A 236 -35.05 9.72 22.10
C GLN A 236 -33.56 9.53 21.72
N ALA A 237 -32.65 10.33 22.28
CA ALA A 237 -31.21 10.15 22.06
C ALA A 237 -30.68 8.86 22.70
N ALA A 238 -31.17 8.49 23.89
CA ALA A 238 -30.82 7.23 24.55
C ALA A 238 -31.31 6.01 23.75
N GLU A 239 -32.54 6.06 23.22
CA GLU A 239 -33.08 5.03 22.31
C GLU A 239 -32.25 4.90 21.04
N GLN A 240 -31.88 6.01 20.38
CA GLN A 240 -31.03 5.99 19.19
C GLN A 240 -29.64 5.40 19.47
N ILE A 241 -29.04 5.74 20.62
CA ILE A 241 -27.74 5.17 21.05
C ILE A 241 -27.87 3.67 21.35
N ALA A 242 -28.98 3.21 21.94
CA ALA A 242 -29.23 1.80 22.18
C ALA A 242 -29.42 1.02 20.87
N ALA A 243 -30.22 1.55 19.94
CA ALA A 243 -30.45 0.95 18.62
C ALA A 243 -29.15 0.86 17.80
N ALA A 244 -28.36 1.94 17.74
CA ALA A 244 -27.09 1.95 17.03
C ALA A 244 -26.04 0.99 17.63
N ARG A 245 -26.09 0.74 18.95
CA ARG A 245 -25.25 -0.30 19.59
C ARG A 245 -25.72 -1.70 19.21
N ALA A 246 -27.02 -1.97 19.23
CA ALA A 246 -27.57 -3.26 18.83
C ALA A 246 -27.23 -3.59 17.36
N GLU A 247 -27.39 -2.64 16.44
CA GLU A 247 -26.99 -2.81 15.02
C GLU A 247 -25.48 -3.07 14.89
N ALA A 248 -24.65 -2.35 15.65
CA ALA A 248 -23.20 -2.56 15.63
C ALA A 248 -22.79 -3.93 16.18
N GLU A 249 -23.44 -4.42 17.25
CA GLU A 249 -23.21 -5.75 17.84
C GLU A 249 -23.69 -6.87 16.91
N GLU A 250 -24.84 -6.71 16.25
CA GLU A 250 -25.34 -7.61 15.21
C GLU A 250 -24.37 -7.68 14.03
N ARG A 251 -23.94 -6.53 13.49
CA ARG A 251 -22.99 -6.47 12.37
C ARG A 251 -21.62 -7.05 12.72
N VAL A 252 -21.11 -6.81 13.93
CA VAL A 252 -19.87 -7.45 14.41
C VAL A 252 -20.05 -8.97 14.55
N THR A 253 -21.24 -9.44 14.90
CA THR A 253 -21.55 -10.88 15.00
C THR A 253 -21.68 -11.52 13.61
N ALA A 254 -22.32 -10.85 12.65
CA ALA A 254 -22.40 -11.29 11.26
C ALA A 254 -21.01 -11.40 10.61
N ILE A 255 -20.20 -10.34 10.69
CA ILE A 255 -18.82 -10.32 10.15
C ILE A 255 -17.96 -11.44 10.78
N ARG A 256 -18.15 -11.76 12.07
CA ARG A 256 -17.46 -12.88 12.73
C ARG A 256 -17.94 -14.25 12.23
N ALA A 257 -19.21 -14.42 11.92
CA ALA A 257 -19.76 -15.65 11.36
C ALA A 257 -19.32 -15.86 9.90
N GLU A 258 -19.34 -14.80 9.09
CA GLU A 258 -18.82 -14.76 7.72
C GLU A 258 -17.34 -15.13 7.69
N ALA A 259 -16.49 -14.43 8.46
CA ALA A 259 -15.06 -14.71 8.55
C ALA A 259 -14.75 -16.11 9.10
N ALA A 260 -15.58 -16.65 10.00
CA ALA A 260 -15.43 -18.03 10.48
C ALA A 260 -15.80 -19.08 9.41
N THR A 261 -16.74 -18.74 8.51
CA THR A 261 -17.15 -19.58 7.37
C THR A 261 -16.10 -19.55 6.27
N GLU A 262 -15.62 -18.36 5.88
CA GLU A 262 -14.51 -18.18 4.94
C GLU A 262 -13.24 -18.90 5.44
N ALA A 263 -12.88 -18.69 6.71
CA ALA A 263 -11.76 -19.40 7.33
C ALA A 263 -11.99 -20.91 7.48
N ALA A 264 -13.22 -21.43 7.37
CA ALA A 264 -13.47 -22.88 7.26
C ALA A 264 -13.25 -23.34 5.81
N GLN A 265 -13.84 -22.66 4.83
CA GLN A 265 -13.67 -22.95 3.41
C GLN A 265 -12.20 -22.99 3.00
N VAL A 266 -11.41 -21.98 3.35
CA VAL A 266 -9.96 -21.93 3.06
C VAL A 266 -9.17 -23.07 3.73
N ARG A 267 -9.63 -23.58 4.90
CA ARG A 267 -9.01 -24.75 5.54
C ARG A 267 -9.39 -26.06 4.85
N ASP A 268 -10.63 -26.20 4.41
CA ASP A 268 -11.11 -27.40 3.71
C ASP A 268 -10.53 -27.48 2.29
N GLU A 269 -10.41 -26.34 1.60
CA GLU A 269 -9.70 -26.20 0.31
C GLU A 269 -8.22 -26.56 0.46
N ALA A 270 -7.50 -25.95 1.41
CA ALA A 270 -6.10 -26.28 1.66
C ALA A 270 -5.89 -27.74 2.09
N ALA A 271 -6.84 -28.34 2.82
CA ALA A 271 -6.81 -29.76 3.16
C ALA A 271 -7.02 -30.65 1.91
N ALA A 272 -7.91 -30.26 1.00
CA ALA A 272 -8.14 -30.94 -0.27
C ALA A 272 -6.92 -30.82 -1.21
N GLU A 273 -6.29 -29.65 -1.32
CA GLU A 273 -5.04 -29.46 -2.06
C GLU A 273 -3.90 -30.32 -1.50
N VAL A 274 -3.72 -30.36 -0.17
CA VAL A 274 -2.70 -31.20 0.47
C VAL A 274 -3.00 -32.70 0.28
N ALA A 275 -4.28 -33.11 0.27
CA ALA A 275 -4.66 -34.49 -0.03
C ALA A 275 -4.38 -34.86 -1.50
N ALA A 276 -4.74 -33.99 -2.45
CA ALA A 276 -4.46 -34.18 -3.87
C ALA A 276 -2.96 -34.20 -4.17
N ALA A 277 -2.17 -33.32 -3.55
CA ALA A 277 -0.72 -33.29 -3.68
C ALA A 277 -0.05 -34.56 -3.12
N ARG A 278 -0.56 -35.13 -2.02
CA ARG A 278 -0.12 -36.43 -1.50
C ARG A 278 -0.45 -37.56 -2.45
N GLN A 279 -1.69 -37.64 -2.94
CA GLN A 279 -2.11 -38.67 -3.89
C GLN A 279 -1.30 -38.60 -5.20
N ALA A 280 -0.99 -37.38 -5.68
CA ALA A 280 -0.12 -37.20 -6.85
C ALA A 280 1.33 -37.64 -6.59
N ALA A 281 1.87 -37.41 -5.38
CA ALA A 281 3.19 -37.88 -4.99
C ALA A 281 3.25 -39.41 -4.82
N GLU A 282 2.22 -40.02 -4.21
CA GLU A 282 2.07 -41.47 -4.08
C GLU A 282 1.96 -42.15 -5.45
N GLN A 283 1.15 -41.59 -6.37
CA GLN A 283 1.05 -42.07 -7.75
C GLN A 283 2.38 -41.93 -8.49
N ALA A 284 3.06 -40.78 -8.39
CA ALA A 284 4.37 -40.57 -9.01
C ALA A 284 5.44 -41.52 -8.46
N GLN A 285 5.40 -41.86 -7.18
CA GLN A 285 6.26 -42.89 -6.60
C GLN A 285 5.93 -44.28 -7.16
N ALA A 286 4.65 -44.66 -7.22
CA ALA A 286 4.23 -45.95 -7.77
C ALA A 286 4.61 -46.10 -9.26
N ASP A 287 4.45 -45.04 -10.06
CA ASP A 287 4.87 -45.01 -11.47
C ASP A 287 6.40 -45.09 -11.63
N ALA A 288 7.16 -44.45 -10.74
CA ALA A 288 8.62 -44.54 -10.71
C ALA A 288 9.11 -45.95 -10.28
N GLU A 289 8.48 -46.56 -9.27
CA GLU A 289 8.77 -47.94 -8.86
C GLU A 289 8.43 -48.93 -9.99
N ALA A 290 7.28 -48.77 -10.66
CA ALA A 290 6.92 -49.56 -11.82
C ALA A 290 7.88 -49.36 -13.01
N ALA A 291 8.40 -48.14 -13.21
CA ALA A 291 9.43 -47.87 -14.22
C ALA A 291 10.77 -48.53 -13.86
N ILE A 292 11.16 -48.54 -12.58
CA ILE A 292 12.35 -49.24 -12.09
C ILE A 292 12.20 -50.77 -12.25
N VAL A 293 11.01 -51.34 -12.04
CA VAL A 293 10.73 -52.76 -12.29
C VAL A 293 10.87 -53.07 -13.79
N ARG A 294 10.19 -52.32 -14.68
CA ARG A 294 10.31 -52.49 -16.14
C ARG A 294 11.76 -52.38 -16.61
N ALA A 295 12.49 -51.36 -16.17
CA ALA A 295 13.90 -51.18 -16.54
C ALA A 295 14.81 -52.34 -16.04
N ARG A 296 14.48 -52.96 -14.90
CA ARG A 296 15.18 -54.17 -14.42
C ARG A 296 14.83 -55.41 -15.24
N GLU A 297 13.57 -55.56 -15.65
CA GLU A 297 13.13 -56.66 -16.51
C GLU A 297 13.74 -56.54 -17.92
N GLU A 298 13.73 -55.34 -18.50
CA GLU A 298 14.40 -55.03 -19.78
C GLU A 298 15.91 -55.28 -19.69
N ALA A 299 16.58 -54.83 -18.61
CA ALA A 299 18.00 -55.10 -18.40
C ALA A 299 18.29 -56.60 -18.23
N ALA A 300 17.45 -57.35 -17.50
CA ALA A 300 17.59 -58.79 -17.35
C ALA A 300 17.37 -59.53 -18.68
N GLN A 301 16.43 -59.08 -19.52
CA GLN A 301 16.23 -59.59 -20.88
C GLN A 301 17.42 -59.29 -21.78
N GLN A 302 18.00 -58.09 -21.71
CA GLN A 302 19.21 -57.73 -22.45
C GLN A 302 20.43 -58.55 -22.01
N ILE A 303 20.60 -58.80 -20.71
CA ILE A 303 21.65 -59.67 -20.18
C ILE A 303 21.45 -61.10 -20.67
N ALA A 304 20.25 -61.67 -20.55
CA ALA A 304 19.95 -63.03 -21.01
C ALA A 304 20.15 -63.17 -22.54
N ALA A 305 19.77 -62.15 -23.33
CA ALA A 305 20.02 -62.13 -24.77
C ALA A 305 21.50 -62.01 -25.11
N ALA A 306 22.28 -61.23 -24.34
CA ALA A 306 23.73 -61.12 -24.51
C ALA A 306 24.46 -62.42 -24.11
N ASP A 307 24.07 -63.07 -23.02
CA ASP A 307 24.59 -64.36 -22.59
C ASP A 307 24.23 -65.47 -23.60
N GLN A 308 23.02 -65.46 -24.16
CA GLN A 308 22.64 -66.39 -25.23
C GLN A 308 23.44 -66.10 -26.52
N ALA A 309 23.54 -64.85 -26.96
CA ALA A 309 24.34 -64.48 -28.13
C ALA A 309 25.83 -64.83 -27.95
N ARG A 310 26.34 -64.71 -26.73
CA ARG A 310 27.68 -65.16 -26.34
C ARG A 310 27.80 -66.69 -26.40
N ALA A 311 26.84 -67.44 -25.86
CA ALA A 311 26.85 -68.91 -25.96
C ALA A 311 26.73 -69.38 -27.41
N ASP A 312 25.98 -68.67 -28.25
CA ASP A 312 25.86 -68.94 -29.69
C ASP A 312 27.15 -68.62 -30.44
N ALA A 313 27.83 -67.54 -30.07
CA ALA A 313 29.17 -67.20 -30.58
C ALA A 313 30.24 -68.19 -30.10
N GLU A 314 30.22 -68.63 -28.84
CA GLU A 314 31.14 -69.64 -28.30
C GLU A 314 30.91 -71.02 -28.96
N ARG A 315 29.65 -71.42 -29.20
CA ARG A 315 29.32 -72.62 -30.00
C ARG A 315 29.77 -72.50 -31.45
N THR A 316 29.58 -71.34 -32.08
CA THR A 316 30.01 -71.09 -33.47
C THR A 316 31.54 -71.10 -33.58
N ALA A 317 32.24 -70.48 -32.63
CA ALA A 317 33.71 -70.49 -32.57
C ALA A 317 34.25 -71.91 -32.31
N ALA A 318 33.60 -72.69 -31.43
CA ALA A 318 33.97 -74.09 -31.22
C ALA A 318 33.78 -74.93 -32.50
N ALA A 319 32.67 -74.75 -33.22
CA ALA A 319 32.42 -75.40 -34.50
C ALA A 319 33.42 -74.98 -35.58
N GLN A 320 33.78 -73.69 -35.65
CA GLN A 320 34.82 -73.18 -36.56
C GLN A 320 36.22 -73.69 -36.21
N VAL A 321 36.56 -73.84 -34.92
CA VAL A 321 37.82 -74.43 -34.47
C VAL A 321 37.87 -75.92 -34.81
N GLU A 322 36.77 -76.66 -34.66
CA GLU A 322 36.72 -78.08 -35.01
C GLU A 322 36.72 -78.30 -36.53
N GLN A 323 36.03 -77.45 -37.29
CA GLN A 323 36.15 -77.41 -38.75
C GLN A 323 37.60 -77.12 -39.16
N ALA A 324 38.22 -76.06 -38.64
CA ALA A 324 39.61 -75.71 -38.96
C ALA A 324 40.62 -76.80 -38.51
N ARG A 325 40.34 -77.55 -37.44
CA ARG A 325 41.10 -78.75 -37.09
C ARG A 325 40.95 -79.83 -38.15
N SER A 326 39.72 -80.15 -38.57
CA SER A 326 39.47 -81.14 -39.61
C SER A 326 40.08 -80.74 -40.97
N GLU A 327 40.07 -79.46 -41.31
CA GLU A 327 40.74 -78.90 -42.50
C GLU A 327 42.26 -78.98 -42.39
N VAL A 328 42.84 -78.71 -41.20
CA VAL A 328 44.28 -78.89 -40.93
C VAL A 328 44.68 -80.37 -40.91
N GLU A 329 43.83 -81.27 -40.46
CA GLU A 329 44.07 -82.72 -40.49
C GLU A 329 43.94 -83.28 -41.92
N GLN A 330 42.97 -82.82 -42.70
CA GLN A 330 42.87 -83.11 -44.14
C GLN A 330 44.08 -82.55 -44.89
N ALA A 331 44.43 -81.27 -44.72
CA ALA A 331 45.61 -80.68 -45.35
C ALA A 331 46.93 -81.34 -44.91
N ARG A 332 47.01 -81.87 -43.68
CA ARG A 332 48.13 -82.72 -43.22
C ARG A 332 48.12 -84.08 -43.91
N ALA A 333 46.97 -84.75 -44.02
CA ALA A 333 46.88 -86.03 -44.73
C ALA A 333 47.21 -85.88 -46.22
N GLU A 334 46.73 -84.82 -46.86
CA GLU A 334 47.07 -84.46 -48.25
C GLU A 334 48.55 -84.09 -48.40
N ALA A 335 49.14 -83.37 -47.44
CA ALA A 335 50.57 -83.08 -47.44
C ALA A 335 51.42 -84.33 -47.20
N GLU A 336 51.01 -85.23 -46.30
CA GLU A 336 51.69 -86.51 -46.00
C GLU A 336 51.59 -87.46 -47.21
N GLN A 337 50.43 -87.49 -47.89
CA GLN A 337 50.23 -88.22 -49.14
C GLN A 337 51.07 -87.64 -50.27
N THR A 338 51.04 -86.31 -50.47
CA THR A 338 51.85 -85.59 -51.46
C THR A 338 53.33 -85.79 -51.21
N ARG A 339 53.77 -85.80 -49.94
CA ARG A 339 55.14 -86.10 -49.53
C ARG A 339 55.51 -87.55 -49.82
N SER A 340 54.67 -88.51 -49.42
CA SER A 340 54.85 -89.94 -49.70
C SER A 340 54.88 -90.24 -51.21
N GLU A 341 54.17 -89.46 -52.01
CA GLU A 341 54.14 -89.57 -53.48
C GLU A 341 55.31 -88.83 -54.14
N ALA A 342 55.74 -87.68 -53.59
CA ALA A 342 56.97 -87.00 -53.97
C ALA A 342 58.22 -87.84 -53.66
N GLU A 343 58.30 -88.45 -52.48
CA GLU A 343 59.37 -89.35 -52.07
C GLU A 343 59.40 -90.60 -52.96
N ARG A 344 58.24 -91.23 -53.23
CA ARG A 344 58.15 -92.31 -54.23
C ARG A 344 58.60 -91.86 -55.63
N ARG A 345 58.29 -90.62 -56.04
CA ARG A 345 58.76 -90.06 -57.32
C ARG A 345 60.25 -89.73 -57.33
N VAL A 346 60.81 -89.28 -56.21
CA VAL A 346 62.25 -89.01 -56.01
C VAL A 346 63.02 -90.31 -56.02
N THR A 347 62.69 -91.29 -55.19
CA THR A 347 63.34 -92.61 -55.20
C THR A 347 63.20 -93.31 -56.56
N ALA A 348 62.05 -93.21 -57.23
CA ALA A 348 61.90 -93.72 -58.59
C ALA A 348 62.66 -92.90 -59.65
N ALA A 349 63.02 -91.64 -59.38
CA ALA A 349 63.88 -90.83 -60.25
C ALA A 349 65.36 -91.11 -59.98
N GLU A 350 65.77 -91.29 -58.72
CA GLU A 350 67.11 -91.68 -58.29
C GLU A 350 67.46 -93.08 -58.80
N GLN A 351 66.54 -94.04 -58.70
CA GLN A 351 66.73 -95.38 -59.28
C GLN A 351 66.88 -95.32 -60.80
N ARG A 352 66.08 -94.49 -61.50
CA ARG A 352 66.23 -94.29 -62.96
C ARG A 352 67.51 -93.52 -63.31
N ALA A 353 67.96 -92.60 -62.48
CA ALA A 353 69.21 -91.85 -62.67
C ALA A 353 70.43 -92.76 -62.44
N ALA A 354 70.41 -93.62 -61.41
CA ALA A 354 71.43 -94.63 -61.17
C ALA A 354 71.49 -95.65 -62.32
N GLN A 355 70.35 -96.19 -62.74
CA GLN A 355 70.26 -97.08 -63.91
C GLN A 355 70.76 -96.41 -65.19
N ALA A 356 70.43 -95.12 -65.42
CA ALA A 356 70.94 -94.36 -66.54
C ALA A 356 72.44 -94.05 -66.45
N HIS A 357 72.99 -93.89 -65.23
CA HIS A 357 74.43 -93.68 -65.03
C HIS A 357 75.21 -94.97 -65.32
N THR A 358 74.78 -96.11 -64.75
CA THR A 358 75.38 -97.43 -65.02
C THR A 358 75.30 -97.75 -66.51
N ALA A 359 74.12 -97.61 -67.14
CA ALA A 359 73.97 -97.83 -68.58
C ALA A 359 74.82 -96.85 -69.43
N ALA A 360 75.03 -95.61 -68.98
CA ALA A 360 75.92 -94.67 -69.67
C ALA A 360 77.40 -95.00 -69.50
N GLU A 361 77.81 -95.60 -68.38
CA GLU A 361 79.19 -96.07 -68.15
C GLU A 361 79.46 -97.38 -68.92
N GLU A 362 78.49 -98.30 -68.95
CA GLU A 362 78.53 -99.51 -69.78
C GLU A 362 78.59 -99.14 -71.27
N LEU A 363 77.68 -98.27 -71.76
CA LEU A 363 77.71 -97.78 -73.15
C LEU A 363 79.01 -97.03 -73.47
N ARG A 364 79.60 -96.26 -72.55
CA ARG A 364 80.90 -95.61 -72.79
C ARG A 364 82.04 -96.63 -72.90
N ALA A 365 82.07 -97.62 -72.00
CA ALA A 365 83.05 -98.70 -72.05
C ALA A 365 82.90 -99.56 -73.32
N GLU A 366 81.68 -99.76 -73.81
CA GLU A 366 81.42 -100.41 -75.10
C GLU A 366 81.83 -99.54 -76.29
N LEU A 367 81.58 -98.23 -76.27
CA LEU A 367 81.93 -97.31 -77.36
C LEU A 367 83.45 -97.16 -77.50
N ASP A 368 84.20 -97.15 -76.39
CA ASP A 368 85.67 -97.10 -76.43
C ASP A 368 86.32 -98.46 -76.74
N ARG A 369 85.71 -99.60 -76.37
CA ARG A 369 86.07 -100.92 -76.92
C ARG A 369 85.85 -100.93 -78.44
N ALA A 370 84.64 -100.59 -78.89
CA ALA A 370 84.27 -100.57 -80.31
C ALA A 370 85.14 -99.61 -81.14
N ARG A 371 85.61 -98.49 -80.58
CA ARG A 371 86.62 -97.62 -81.20
C ARG A 371 87.98 -98.30 -81.30
N THR A 372 88.47 -98.85 -80.19
CA THR A 372 89.78 -99.53 -80.16
C THR A 372 89.81 -100.72 -81.12
N ASP A 373 88.71 -101.47 -81.21
CA ASP A 373 88.55 -102.60 -82.11
C ASP A 373 88.39 -102.13 -83.56
N ALA A 374 87.55 -101.11 -83.84
CA ALA A 374 87.42 -100.55 -85.19
C ALA A 374 88.67 -99.80 -85.70
N ASP A 375 89.55 -99.31 -84.82
CA ASP A 375 90.89 -98.80 -85.18
C ASP A 375 91.87 -99.94 -85.43
N ARG A 376 91.81 -101.02 -84.62
CA ARG A 376 92.59 -102.24 -84.85
C ARG A 376 92.22 -102.87 -86.19
N ASP A 377 90.94 -103.05 -86.47
CA ASP A 377 90.41 -103.57 -87.74
C ASP A 377 90.78 -102.67 -88.93
N ARG A 378 90.80 -101.33 -88.76
CA ARG A 378 91.33 -100.42 -89.80
C ARG A 378 92.84 -100.51 -89.96
N SER A 379 93.59 -100.95 -88.96
CA SER A 379 95.02 -101.23 -89.10
C SER A 379 95.24 -102.57 -89.82
N THR A 380 94.52 -103.62 -89.44
CA THR A 380 94.54 -104.95 -90.07
C THR A 380 94.11 -104.84 -91.53
N ALA A 381 92.94 -104.27 -91.82
CA ALA A 381 92.46 -104.09 -93.19
C ALA A 381 93.36 -103.17 -94.06
N ARG A 382 94.19 -102.30 -93.46
CA ARG A 382 95.21 -101.55 -94.21
C ARG A 382 96.48 -102.36 -94.47
N ALA A 383 96.89 -103.21 -93.53
CA ALA A 383 97.95 -104.18 -93.74
C ALA A 383 97.54 -105.23 -94.79
N ASP A 384 96.33 -105.78 -94.69
CA ASP A 384 95.75 -106.73 -95.64
C ASP A 384 95.61 -106.12 -97.04
N LEU A 385 95.15 -104.85 -97.14
CA LEU A 385 95.06 -104.16 -98.43
C LEU A 385 96.44 -103.79 -99.00
N ALA A 386 97.47 -103.63 -98.17
CA ALA A 386 98.84 -103.46 -98.63
C ALA A 386 99.44 -104.79 -99.11
N ALA A 387 99.35 -105.84 -98.29
CA ALA A 387 99.78 -107.19 -98.63
C ALA A 387 99.07 -107.72 -99.88
N ALA A 388 97.74 -107.55 -99.99
CA ALA A 388 96.98 -107.92 -101.19
C ALA A 388 97.37 -107.08 -102.42
N ARG A 389 97.87 -105.84 -102.26
CA ARG A 389 98.41 -105.05 -103.39
C ARG A 389 99.79 -105.50 -103.80
N GLU A 390 100.65 -105.91 -102.86
CA GLU A 390 101.93 -106.57 -103.16
C GLU A 390 101.72 -107.95 -103.81
N GLU A 391 100.76 -108.73 -103.32
CA GLU A 391 100.41 -110.03 -103.89
C GLU A 391 99.79 -109.87 -105.29
N ILE A 392 98.90 -108.89 -105.50
CA ILE A 392 98.37 -108.54 -106.83
C ILE A 392 99.45 -107.98 -107.75
N ALA A 393 100.46 -107.26 -107.24
CA ALA A 393 101.61 -106.84 -108.03
C ALA A 393 102.45 -108.05 -108.45
N ARG A 394 102.83 -108.91 -107.50
CA ARG A 394 103.62 -110.13 -107.74
C ARG A 394 102.92 -111.08 -108.70
N VAL A 395 101.63 -111.35 -108.49
CA VAL A 395 100.80 -112.18 -109.39
C VAL A 395 100.60 -111.53 -110.76
N ARG A 396 100.59 -110.19 -110.87
CA ARG A 396 100.56 -109.52 -112.18
C ARG A 396 101.90 -109.54 -112.89
N GLU A 397 103.01 -109.51 -112.16
CA GLU A 397 104.37 -109.61 -112.70
C GLU A 397 104.66 -111.05 -113.12
N GLU A 398 104.32 -112.04 -112.29
CA GLU A 398 104.33 -113.47 -112.63
C GLU A 398 103.38 -113.81 -113.78
N ALA A 399 102.16 -113.25 -113.83
CA ALA A 399 101.25 -113.43 -114.96
C ALA A 399 101.74 -112.71 -116.23
N ALA A 400 102.38 -111.54 -116.12
CA ALA A 400 102.99 -110.86 -117.25
C ALA A 400 104.18 -111.68 -117.79
N GLN A 401 104.99 -112.26 -116.90
CA GLN A 401 106.10 -113.15 -117.25
C GLN A 401 105.57 -114.44 -117.90
N GLN A 402 104.57 -115.09 -117.32
CA GLN A 402 103.93 -116.28 -117.92
C GLN A 402 103.26 -115.97 -119.27
N VAL A 403 102.60 -114.82 -119.43
CA VAL A 403 102.04 -114.40 -120.73
C VAL A 403 103.15 -114.04 -121.73
N ALA A 404 104.29 -113.49 -121.29
CA ALA A 404 105.46 -113.25 -122.13
C ALA A 404 106.12 -114.56 -122.57
N ASP A 405 106.30 -115.53 -121.67
CA ASP A 405 106.87 -116.84 -121.96
C ASP A 405 105.93 -117.71 -122.80
N VAL A 406 104.62 -117.66 -122.56
CA VAL A 406 103.61 -118.33 -123.41
C VAL A 406 103.50 -117.66 -124.77
N ARG A 407 103.66 -116.34 -124.89
CA ARG A 407 103.76 -115.67 -126.20
C ARG A 407 105.05 -116.04 -126.91
N ALA A 408 106.20 -115.92 -126.26
CA ALA A 408 107.48 -116.34 -126.83
C ALA A 408 107.50 -117.84 -127.18
N GLY A 409 106.76 -118.69 -126.46
CA GLY A 409 106.53 -120.09 -126.80
C GLY A 409 105.63 -120.25 -128.03
N ALA A 410 104.46 -119.61 -128.04
CA ALA A 410 103.49 -119.66 -129.14
C ALA A 410 104.01 -119.03 -130.43
N ASP A 411 104.84 -117.98 -130.34
CA ASP A 411 105.44 -117.31 -131.48
C ASP A 411 106.65 -118.10 -132.00
N ARG A 412 107.45 -118.75 -131.13
CA ARG A 412 108.44 -119.76 -131.60
C ARG A 412 107.78 -120.98 -132.23
N GLU A 413 106.63 -121.44 -131.73
CA GLU A 413 105.85 -122.49 -132.40
C GLU A 413 105.22 -121.99 -133.72
N ARG A 414 104.78 -120.73 -133.81
CA ARG A 414 104.33 -120.13 -135.09
C ARG A 414 105.46 -120.02 -136.09
N ASP A 415 106.63 -119.57 -135.69
CA ASP A 415 107.79 -119.41 -136.58
C ASP A 415 108.26 -120.80 -137.04
N LEU A 416 108.38 -121.77 -136.14
CA LEU A 416 108.69 -123.16 -136.50
C LEU A 416 107.57 -123.85 -137.29
N ALA A 417 106.31 -123.45 -137.15
CA ALA A 417 105.20 -123.94 -137.96
C ALA A 417 105.17 -123.28 -139.35
N ALA A 418 105.49 -121.99 -139.44
CA ALA A 418 105.61 -121.24 -140.69
C ALA A 418 106.84 -121.71 -141.49
N GLU A 419 107.96 -122.01 -140.83
CA GLU A 419 109.15 -122.61 -141.43
C GLU A 419 108.88 -124.06 -141.88
N ARG A 420 108.16 -124.85 -141.07
CA ARG A 420 107.68 -126.19 -141.48
C ARG A 420 106.70 -126.11 -142.66
N LEU A 421 105.80 -125.12 -142.70
CA LEU A 421 104.85 -124.91 -143.80
C LEU A 421 105.57 -124.43 -145.06
N ALA A 422 106.53 -123.51 -144.93
CA ALA A 422 107.34 -123.00 -146.03
C ALA A 422 108.26 -124.07 -146.63
N ASP A 423 108.88 -124.94 -145.82
CA ASP A 423 109.66 -126.07 -146.36
C ASP A 423 108.75 -127.19 -146.89
N GLN A 424 107.54 -127.40 -146.33
CA GLN A 424 106.53 -128.26 -146.98
C GLN A 424 106.08 -127.70 -148.33
N GLN A 425 105.82 -126.39 -148.44
CA GLN A 425 105.46 -125.73 -149.69
C GLN A 425 106.62 -125.75 -150.68
N ALA A 426 107.85 -125.44 -150.26
CA ALA A 426 109.03 -125.53 -151.10
C ALA A 426 109.36 -126.98 -151.51
N ARG A 427 109.01 -128.00 -150.71
CA ARG A 427 109.05 -129.42 -151.11
C ARG A 427 107.92 -129.78 -152.06
N ALA A 428 106.71 -129.26 -151.85
CA ALA A 428 105.56 -129.45 -152.73
C ALA A 428 105.85 -128.85 -154.11
N GLU A 429 106.23 -127.57 -154.21
CA GLU A 429 106.63 -126.95 -155.48
C GLU A 429 107.85 -127.63 -156.13
N ARG A 430 108.78 -128.22 -155.34
CA ARG A 430 109.89 -129.01 -155.90
C ARG A 430 109.43 -130.37 -156.42
N ALA A 431 108.47 -131.02 -155.76
CA ALA A 431 107.84 -132.25 -156.22
C ALA A 431 106.93 -132.00 -157.44
N GLU A 432 106.23 -130.87 -157.48
CA GLU A 432 105.37 -130.40 -158.56
C GLU A 432 106.23 -130.05 -159.79
N ARG A 433 107.24 -129.19 -159.65
CA ARG A 433 108.20 -128.92 -160.75
C ARG A 433 108.98 -130.17 -161.20
N LEU A 434 109.16 -131.18 -160.35
CA LEU A 434 109.71 -132.49 -160.75
C LEU A 434 108.66 -133.40 -161.41
N ALA A 435 107.38 -133.29 -161.06
CA ALA A 435 106.28 -133.99 -161.70
C ALA A 435 105.98 -133.41 -163.08
N ASP A 436 105.99 -132.08 -163.22
CA ASP A 436 105.89 -131.35 -164.48
C ASP A 436 107.08 -131.71 -165.40
N GLN A 437 108.31 -131.68 -164.88
CA GLN A 437 109.49 -132.11 -165.65
C GLN A 437 109.51 -133.62 -165.91
N ALA A 438 108.83 -134.45 -165.11
CA ALA A 438 108.66 -135.88 -165.40
C ALA A 438 107.59 -136.10 -166.49
N ALA A 439 106.51 -135.32 -166.50
CA ALA A 439 105.49 -135.33 -167.55
C ALA A 439 106.05 -134.80 -168.87
N GLU A 440 106.76 -133.66 -168.87
CA GLU A 440 107.44 -133.10 -170.04
C GLU A 440 108.54 -134.04 -170.57
N ARG A 441 109.20 -134.81 -169.67
CA ARG A 441 110.12 -135.89 -170.07
C ARG A 441 109.40 -137.15 -170.55
N ALA A 442 108.19 -137.43 -170.09
CA ALA A 442 107.37 -138.52 -170.61
C ALA A 442 106.90 -138.19 -172.03
N GLU A 443 106.32 -137.00 -172.27
CA GLU A 443 105.99 -136.51 -173.62
C GLU A 443 107.22 -136.52 -174.55
N LYS A 444 108.38 -136.06 -174.06
CA LYS A 444 109.63 -136.06 -174.85
C LYS A 444 110.28 -137.44 -174.99
N ALA A 445 109.91 -138.42 -174.17
CA ALA A 445 110.30 -139.82 -174.32
C ALA A 445 109.37 -140.53 -175.31
N GLU A 446 108.07 -140.25 -175.27
CA GLU A 446 107.05 -140.76 -176.19
C GLU A 446 107.30 -140.24 -177.61
N ALA A 447 107.42 -138.92 -177.78
CA ALA A 447 107.81 -138.26 -179.04
C ALA A 447 109.27 -138.52 -179.48
N ARG A 448 110.00 -139.38 -178.77
CA ARG A 448 111.32 -139.92 -179.15
C ARG A 448 111.30 -141.44 -179.33
N ALA A 449 110.38 -142.16 -178.69
CA ALA A 449 110.06 -143.55 -178.96
C ALA A 449 109.49 -143.68 -180.38
N ASP A 450 108.56 -142.81 -180.77
CA ASP A 450 108.05 -142.72 -182.15
C ASP A 450 109.19 -142.57 -183.17
N ARG A 451 110.11 -141.63 -182.93
CA ARG A 451 111.28 -141.38 -183.80
C ARG A 451 112.39 -142.42 -183.67
N LEU A 452 112.36 -143.31 -182.68
CA LEU A 452 113.24 -144.48 -182.60
C LEU A 452 112.60 -145.71 -183.25
N ALA A 453 111.28 -145.80 -183.32
CA ALA A 453 110.59 -146.75 -184.20
C ALA A 453 110.92 -146.44 -185.67
N ASP A 454 110.96 -145.16 -186.06
CA ASP A 454 111.46 -144.74 -187.39
C ASP A 454 112.92 -145.18 -187.63
N GLN A 455 113.81 -145.04 -186.63
CA GLN A 455 115.26 -145.25 -186.80
C GLN A 455 115.74 -146.71 -186.62
N LEU A 456 115.00 -147.59 -185.93
CA LEU A 456 115.44 -148.97 -185.66
C LEU A 456 115.02 -149.98 -186.74
N THR A 457 114.57 -149.51 -187.91
CA THR A 457 114.25 -150.36 -189.08
C THR A 457 115.48 -150.95 -189.80
N ALA A 458 116.69 -150.69 -189.29
CA ALA A 458 117.94 -151.41 -189.62
C ALA A 458 118.91 -151.30 -188.41
N THR A 459 119.48 -152.33 -187.79
CA THR A 459 119.47 -153.80 -188.01
C THR A 459 119.67 -154.52 -186.65
N GLY A 460 119.05 -155.64 -186.29
CA GLY A 460 117.97 -156.44 -186.92
C GLY A 460 117.82 -157.83 -186.22
N GLU A 461 116.61 -158.40 -186.24
CA GLU A 461 116.24 -159.79 -185.80
C GLU A 461 116.45 -160.16 -184.28
N PRO A 462 115.94 -161.32 -183.76
CA PRO A 462 114.49 -161.57 -183.59
C PRO A 462 114.06 -162.26 -182.25
N GLY A 463 112.85 -161.95 -181.75
CA GLY A 463 112.11 -162.70 -180.70
C GLY A 463 112.64 -162.61 -179.24
N GLU A 464 112.00 -163.14 -178.18
CA GLU A 464 110.66 -163.71 -177.85
C GLU A 464 110.66 -163.99 -176.31
N ALA A 465 109.59 -164.12 -175.51
CA ALA A 465 108.13 -163.85 -175.56
C ALA A 465 107.53 -163.88 -174.11
N GLU A 466 106.20 -163.70 -173.96
CA GLU A 466 105.34 -164.00 -172.75
C GLU A 466 105.56 -163.15 -171.46
N GLU A 467 104.58 -162.57 -170.75
CA GLU A 467 103.27 -162.98 -170.14
C GLU A 467 103.36 -163.54 -168.68
N PRO A 468 102.29 -163.53 -167.82
CA PRO A 468 100.92 -163.01 -168.00
C PRO A 468 100.31 -162.12 -166.86
N THR A 469 99.11 -161.62 -167.20
CA THR A 469 97.93 -161.03 -166.49
C THR A 469 97.47 -161.63 -165.11
N PRO A 470 96.34 -161.20 -164.43
CA PRO A 470 95.73 -159.86 -164.18
C PRO A 470 94.99 -159.63 -162.80
N ALA A 471 94.55 -158.37 -162.56
CA ALA A 471 93.23 -157.92 -162.02
C ALA A 471 92.68 -158.12 -160.57
N LYS A 472 92.19 -156.98 -160.01
CA LYS A 472 90.94 -156.72 -159.22
C LYS A 472 90.73 -157.34 -157.80
N GLY A 473 90.41 -156.50 -156.80
CA GLY A 473 89.87 -156.91 -155.48
C GLY A 473 89.33 -155.81 -154.54
N THR A 474 88.01 -155.82 -154.26
CA THR A 474 87.15 -155.02 -153.35
C THR A 474 87.69 -154.68 -151.93
N ARG A 475 87.54 -153.45 -151.38
CA ARG A 475 86.36 -152.77 -150.74
C ARG A 475 85.86 -153.31 -149.37
N GLY A 476 85.98 -152.50 -148.29
CA GLY A 476 85.22 -152.59 -147.00
C GLY A 476 85.81 -151.66 -145.91
N ARG A 477 85.07 -150.70 -145.28
CA ARG A 477 84.06 -150.81 -144.18
C ARG A 477 84.69 -151.29 -142.86
N ARG A 478 84.63 -150.61 -141.69
CA ARG A 478 83.85 -149.49 -141.06
C ARG A 478 84.75 -148.84 -139.96
N ASN A 479 84.48 -147.80 -139.13
CA ASN A 479 83.40 -146.84 -138.74
C ASN A 479 84.12 -145.69 -137.93
N LYS A 480 83.56 -144.59 -137.37
CA LYS A 480 82.38 -143.70 -137.59
C LYS A 480 82.38 -142.63 -136.46
N GLU A 481 82.34 -141.33 -136.80
CA GLU A 481 82.36 -140.13 -135.89
C GLU A 481 83.68 -139.89 -135.12
N SER A 482 84.29 -138.69 -135.11
CA SER A 482 84.03 -137.44 -135.88
C SER A 482 85.35 -136.72 -136.19
#